data_AF-A0A9X8BMA2-F1
#
_entry.id   AF-A0A9X8BMA2-F1
#
_cell.length_a   1.000
_cell.length_b   1.000
_cell.length_c   1.000
_cell.angle_alpha   90.00
_cell.angle_beta   90.00
_cell.angle_gamma   90.00
#
_symmetry.space_group_name_H-M   'P 1'
#
loop_
_entity.id
_entity.type
_entity.pdbx_description
1 polymer ?
#
loop_
_entity_poly.entity_id
_entity_poly.type
_entity_poly.pdbx_seq_one_letter_code
_entity_poly.pdbx_strand_id
1 'polypeptide(L)' 'MVYQLDFDERALKEWRKLVSPVREQFKKKIAQVLKAPRIEANRLSH' A
#
# COMPACT_ATOMS: atom_id res chain seq x y z
N MET A 1 8.94 -14.50 -4.96
CA MET A 1 7.53 -14.64 -4.52
C MET A 1 6.99 -13.23 -4.35
N VAL A 2 5.97 -12.82 -5.10
CA VAL A 2 5.36 -11.48 -5.01
C VAL A 2 3.95 -11.68 -4.45
N TYR A 3 3.60 -10.92 -3.42
CA TYR A 3 2.27 -10.97 -2.83
C TYR A 3 1.25 -10.32 -3.78
N GLN A 4 0.02 -10.82 -3.76
CA GLN A 4 -1.08 -10.18 -4.48
C GLN A 4 -1.64 -9.02 -3.64
N LEU A 5 -1.96 -7.92 -4.31
CA LEU A 5 -2.58 -6.76 -3.69
C LEU A 5 -4.09 -6.88 -3.80
N ASP A 6 -4.76 -6.80 -2.66
CA ASP A 6 -6.20 -6.58 -2.58
C ASP A 6 -6.49 -5.45 -1.59
N PHE A 7 -7.57 -4.71 -1.81
CA PHE A 7 -7.99 -3.62 -0.94
C PHE A 7 -9.29 -3.98 -0.24
N ASP A 8 -9.34 -3.79 1.08
CA ASP A 8 -10.61 -3.67 1.80
C ASP A 8 -11.46 -2.57 1.15
N GLU A 9 -12.78 -2.78 1.08
CA GLU A 9 -13.70 -1.86 0.41
C GLU A 9 -13.58 -0.42 0.94
N ARG A 10 -13.34 -0.23 2.25
CA ARG A 10 -13.16 1.08 2.86
C ARG A 10 -11.83 1.70 2.41
N ALA A 11 -10.76 0.92 2.38
CA ALA A 11 -9.46 1.39 1.89
C ALA A 11 -9.50 1.76 0.40
N LEU A 12 -10.25 1.01 -0.42
CA LEU A 12 -10.42 1.32 -1.84
C LEU A 12 -11.20 2.63 -2.06
N LYS A 13 -12.21 2.90 -1.23
CA LYS A 13 -12.94 4.18 -1.24
C LYS A 13 -12.00 5.35 -0.94
N GLU A 14 -11.16 5.24 0.10
CA GLU A 14 -10.19 6.28 0.44
C GLU A 14 -9.09 6.44 -0.62
N TRP A 15 -8.61 5.32 -1.18
CA TRP A 15 -7.64 5.32 -2.27
C TRP A 15 -8.12 6.11 -3.50
N ARG A 16 -9.40 5.97 -3.84
CA ARG A 16 -10.02 6.69 -4.97
C ARG A 16 -10.16 8.20 -4.72
N LYS A 17 -10.19 8.65 -3.46
CA LYS A 17 -10.22 10.07 -3.09
C LYS A 17 -8.86 10.76 -3.17
N LEU A 18 -7.76 10.00 -3.19
CA LEU A 18 -6.41 10.56 -3.28
C LEU A 18 -6.21 11.30 -4.61
N VAL A 19 -5.59 12.49 -4.53
CA VAL A 19 -5.13 13.22 -5.71
C VAL A 19 -4.02 12.46 -6.43
N SER A 20 -3.92 12.66 -7.75
CA SER A 20 -3.00 11.94 -8.64
C SER A 20 -1.56 11.81 -8.12
N PRO A 21 -0.85 12.90 -7.72
CA PRO A 21 0.54 12.79 -7.30
C PRO A 21 0.74 11.92 -6.05
N VAL A 22 -0.19 12.00 -5.09
CA VAL A 22 -0.15 11.21 -3.85
C VAL A 22 -0.42 9.73 -4.15
N ARG A 23 -1.40 9.45 -5.01
CA ARG A 23 -1.72 8.08 -5.43
C ARG A 23 -0.53 7.40 -6.11
N GLU A 24 0.17 8.11 -7.00
CA GLU A 24 1.33 7.55 -7.71
C GLU A 24 2.53 7.30 -6.77
N GLN A 25 2.75 8.16 -5.77
CA GLN A 25 3.76 7.90 -4.73
C GLN A 25 3.44 6.62 -3.95
N PHE A 26 2.19 6.45 -3.52
CA PHE A 26 1.78 5.23 -2.82
C PHE A 26 1.86 3.99 -3.71
N LYS A 27 1.49 4.05 -4.99
CA LYS A 27 1.62 2.92 -5.92
C LYS A 27 3.06 2.41 -5.98
N LYS A 28 4.03 3.33 -6.11
CA LYS A 28 5.45 2.98 -6.12
C LYS A 28 5.86 2.28 -4.82
N LYS A 29 5.41 2.77 -3.68
CA LYS A 29 5.72 2.17 -2.38
C LYS A 29 5.06 0.78 -2.21
N ILE A 30 3.79 0.64 -2.58
CA ILE A 30 3.07 -0.64 -2.54
C ILE A 30 3.79 -1.68 -3.41
N ALA A 31 4.20 -1.33 -4.63
CA ALA A 31 4.93 -2.23 -5.52
C ALA A 31 6.26 -2.74 -4.90
N GLN A 32 6.93 -1.93 -4.08
CA GLN A 32 8.11 -2.36 -3.32
C GLN A 32 7.72 -3.31 -2.18
N VAL A 33 6.68 -2.97 -1.42
CA VAL A 33 6.19 -3.77 -0.28
C VAL A 33 5.69 -5.15 -0.74
N LEU A 34 5.05 -5.27 -1.90
CA LEU A 34 4.58 -6.57 -2.43
C LEU A 34 5.71 -7.57 -2.68
N LYS A 35 6.97 -7.12 -2.82
CA LYS A 35 8.13 -8.02 -2.94
C LYS A 35 8.53 -8.61 -1.59
N ALA A 36 8.43 -7.83 -0.52
CA ALA A 36 8.79 -8.22 0.84
C ALA A 36 7.94 -7.42 1.85
N PRO A 37 6.74 -7.90 2.22
CA PRO A 37 5.77 -7.09 2.95
C PRO A 37 6.11 -6.93 4.44
N ARG A 38 6.93 -7.82 4.99
CA ARG A 38 7.32 -7.80 6.39
C ARG A 38 8.59 -6.96 6.57
N ILE A 39 8.38 -5.67 6.83
CA ILE A 39 9.44 -4.68 7.08
C ILE A 39 9.37 -4.29 8.55
N GLU A 40 10.28 -4.79 9.39
CA GLU A 40 10.22 -4.61 10.85
C GLU A 40 10.22 -3.13 11.26
N ALA A 41 10.94 -2.26 10.52
CA ALA A 41 10.95 -0.81 10.78
C ALA A 41 9.58 -0.12 10.55
N ASN A 42 8.70 -0.72 9.73
CA ASN A 42 7.37 -0.18 9.44
C ASN A 42 6.27 -0.94 10.21
N ARG A 43 6.65 -1.85 11.11
CA ARG A 43 5.70 -2.61 11.91
C ARG A 43 4.97 -1.67 12.85
N LEU A 44 3.64 -1.73 12.86
CA LEU A 44 2.83 -1.00 13.82
C LEU A 44 3.11 -1.55 15.23
N SER A 45 3.55 -0.67 16.14
CA SER A 45 3.58 -0.93 17.58
C SER A 45 2.18 -0.65 18.13
N HIS A 46 1.61 -1.66 18.77
CA HIS A 46 0.26 -1.63 19.33
C HIS A 46 0.27 -1.04 20.75
#